data_AF-S1RPG2-F1
#
_entry.id   AF-S1RPG2-F1
#
_cell.length_a   1.000
_cell.length_b   1.000
_cell.length_c   1.000
_cell.angle_alpha   90.00
_cell.angle_beta   90.00
_cell.angle_gamma   90.00
#
_symmetry.space_group_name_H-M   'P 1'
#
loop_
_entity.id
_entity.type
_entity.pdbx_description
1 polymer ?
#
loop_
_entity_poly.entity_id
_entity_poly.type
_entity_poly.pdbx_seq_one_letter_code
_entity_poly.pdbx_strand_id
1 'polypeptide(L)'
;MNEVFVFTGTLDCFTRKQAQQLVLALGSRVQQSVTKETTYLVAGKQPVTLFDFGESLKRKQALKKQVKIISEETFLRLCIEQLSKYQKIESERKFTHDK
;
A
#
# COMPACT_ATOMS: atom_id res chain seq x y z
N MET A 1 -9.22 -6.37 6.02
CA MET A 1 -7.78 -6.08 5.99
C MET A 1 -7.57 -4.84 6.87
N ASN A 2 -6.79 -4.93 7.96
CA ASN A 2 -6.59 -3.80 8.89
C ASN A 2 -5.14 -3.28 8.85
N GLU A 3 -4.64 -3.09 7.64
CA GLU A 3 -3.28 -2.66 7.36
C GLU A 3 -3.22 -1.14 7.17
N VAL A 4 -2.08 -0.58 7.55
CA VAL A 4 -1.80 0.85 7.46
C VAL A 4 -0.68 1.07 6.44
N PHE A 5 -0.98 1.82 5.39
CA PHE A 5 -0.07 2.13 4.29
C PHE A 5 0.48 3.54 4.38
N VAL A 6 1.78 3.66 4.11
CA VAL A 6 2.47 4.94 3.90
C VAL A 6 3.13 4.90 2.53
N PHE A 7 3.14 6.03 1.83
CA PHE A 7 3.74 6.15 0.49
C PHE A 7 4.95 7.11 0.51
N THR A 8 5.98 6.76 -0.24
CA THR A 8 7.17 7.58 -0.48
C THR A 8 7.63 7.47 -1.93
N GLY A 9 8.35 8.48 -2.42
CA GLY A 9 8.79 8.56 -3.82
C GLY A 9 7.66 8.80 -4.82
N THR A 10 8.00 8.75 -6.10
CA THR A 10 7.11 8.83 -7.25
C THR A 10 6.68 7.43 -7.65
N LEU A 11 5.38 7.21 -7.74
CA LEU A 11 4.79 5.96 -8.20
C LEU A 11 4.64 6.02 -9.73
N ASP A 12 4.82 4.89 -10.39
CA ASP A 12 4.80 4.72 -11.84
C ASP A 12 3.38 4.60 -12.40
N CYS A 13 2.48 3.88 -11.73
CA CYS A 13 1.13 3.59 -12.24
C CYS A 13 0.07 4.56 -11.70
N PHE A 14 0.29 5.10 -10.51
CA PHE A 14 -0.70 5.95 -9.83
C PHE A 14 -0.08 7.25 -9.33
N THR A 15 -0.88 8.32 -9.32
CA THR A 15 -0.57 9.43 -8.41
C THR A 15 -0.68 8.94 -6.96
N ARG A 16 0.09 9.52 -6.06
CA ARG A 16 0.00 9.19 -4.62
C ARG A 16 -1.43 9.31 -4.09
N LYS A 17 -2.20 10.29 -4.56
CA LYS A 17 -3.61 10.48 -4.19
C LYS A 17 -4.46 9.30 -4.67
N GLN A 18 -4.31 8.85 -5.92
CA GLN A 18 -5.05 7.69 -6.43
C GLN A 18 -4.70 6.41 -5.66
N ALA A 19 -3.41 6.16 -5.37
CA ALA A 19 -3.00 5.01 -4.57
C ALA A 19 -3.61 5.04 -3.15
N GLN A 20 -3.68 6.23 -2.53
CA GLN A 20 -4.35 6.38 -1.23
C GLN A 20 -5.85 6.10 -1.29
N GLN A 21 -6.53 6.59 -2.32
CA GLN A 21 -7.97 6.31 -2.50
C GLN A 21 -8.24 4.82 -2.72
N LEU A 22 -7.38 4.12 -3.46
CA LEU A 22 -7.49 2.67 -3.65
C LEU A 22 -7.39 1.93 -2.31
N VAL A 23 -6.40 2.26 -1.47
CA VAL A 23 -6.26 1.66 -0.13
C VAL A 23 -7.50 1.88 0.73
N LEU A 24 -8.04 3.11 0.72
CA LEU A 24 -9.25 3.45 1.47
C LEU A 24 -10.48 2.68 0.96
N ALA A 25 -10.64 2.57 -0.35
CA ALA A 25 -11.74 1.83 -0.98
C ALA A 25 -11.70 0.33 -0.65
N LEU A 26 -10.51 -0.23 -0.45
CA LEU A 26 -10.30 -1.62 -0.01
C LEU A 26 -10.50 -1.81 1.51
N GLY A 27 -10.86 -0.76 2.26
CA GLY A 27 -11.10 -0.81 3.69
C GLY A 27 -9.84 -0.75 4.56
N SER A 28 -8.68 -0.45 3.97
CA SER A 28 -7.41 -0.26 4.67
C SER A 28 -7.17 1.21 5.00
N ARG A 29 -6.17 1.51 5.84
CA ARG A 29 -5.87 2.88 6.30
C ARG A 29 -4.64 3.46 5.62
N VAL A 30 -4.61 4.78 5.45
CA VAL A 30 -3.45 5.52 4.94
C VAL A 30 -2.91 6.49 5.98
N GLN A 31 -1.59 6.63 6.06
CA GLN A 31 -0.91 7.61 6.90
C GLN A 31 0.17 8.35 6.10
N GLN A 32 0.53 9.55 6.54
CA GLN A 32 1.57 10.35 5.90
C GLN A 32 2.98 10.03 6.43
N SER A 33 3.08 9.60 7.68
CA SER A 33 4.32 9.34 8.40
C SER A 33 4.40 7.90 8.84
N VAL A 34 5.62 7.37 8.94
CA VAL A 34 5.85 6.00 9.39
C VAL A 34 5.77 5.97 10.91
N THR A 35 4.83 5.21 11.45
CA THR A 35 4.60 5.01 12.89
C THR A 35 4.80 3.54 13.26
N LYS A 36 4.63 3.18 14.54
CA LYS A 36 4.66 1.77 14.97
C LYS A 36 3.44 0.98 14.46
N GLU A 37 2.36 1.66 14.11
CA GLU A 37 1.14 1.04 13.56
C GLU A 37 1.25 0.79 12.05
N THR A 38 2.22 1.42 11.38
CA THR A 38 2.40 1.28 9.94
C THR A 38 2.75 -0.16 9.57
N THR A 39 1.97 -0.77 8.70
CA THR A 39 2.21 -2.14 8.23
C THR A 39 3.11 -2.14 7.00
N TYR A 40 2.84 -1.24 6.05
CA TYR A 40 3.56 -1.16 4.78
C TYR A 40 4.03 0.25 4.46
N LEU A 41 5.28 0.35 4.02
CA LEU A 41 5.79 1.50 3.28
C LEU A 41 5.89 1.11 1.81
N VAL A 42 5.05 1.72 0.96
CA VAL A 42 5.15 1.59 -0.49
C VAL A 42 6.20 2.60 -0.97
N ALA A 43 7.31 2.08 -1.49
CA ALA A 43 8.42 2.86 -1.98
C ALA A 43 8.39 2.92 -3.52
N GLY A 44 8.08 4.10 -4.04
CA GLY A 44 8.24 4.43 -5.45
C GLY A 44 9.66 4.89 -5.79
N LYS A 45 9.85 5.31 -7.03
CA LYS A 45 11.10 5.88 -7.54
C LYS A 45 11.47 7.12 -6.74
N GLN A 46 12.74 7.26 -6.43
CA GLN A 46 13.23 8.40 -5.69
C GLN A 46 14.44 8.99 -6.44
N PRO A 47 14.52 10.32 -6.59
CA PRO A 47 15.62 10.93 -7.30
C PRO A 47 16.93 10.62 -6.57
N VAL A 48 17.87 10.04 -7.31
CA VAL A 48 19.27 9.88 -6.90
C VAL A 48 20.06 11.03 -7.51
N THR A 49 20.95 11.62 -6.71
CA THR A 49 21.85 12.67 -7.16
C THR A 49 23.28 12.26 -6.85
N LEU A 50 24.27 12.98 -7.40
CA LEU A 50 25.69 12.74 -7.10
C LEU A 50 26.01 12.79 -5.59
N PHE A 51 25.20 13.52 -4.81
CA PHE A 51 25.40 13.72 -3.38
C PHE A 51 24.38 12.98 -2.50
N ASP A 52 23.35 12.35 -3.09
CA ASP A 52 22.28 11.67 -2.37
C ASP A 52 21.89 10.37 -3.07
N PHE A 53 22.04 9.25 -2.36
CA PHE A 53 21.67 7.91 -2.83
C PHE A 53 20.15 7.69 -2.88
N GLY A 54 19.34 8.74 -2.77
CA GLY A 54 17.89 8.70 -3.00
C GLY A 54 17.13 8.03 -1.85
N GLU A 55 17.67 8.10 -0.64
CA GLU A 55 17.07 7.43 0.51
C GLU A 55 16.09 8.35 1.26
N SER A 56 14.77 8.10 1.16
CA SER A 56 13.79 8.94 1.87
C SER A 56 13.89 8.80 3.38
N LEU A 57 13.60 9.90 4.07
CA LEU A 57 13.39 9.91 5.53
C LEU A 57 12.38 8.85 5.97
N LYS A 58 11.33 8.61 5.17
CA LYS A 58 10.32 7.58 5.44
C LYS A 58 10.91 6.17 5.33
N ARG A 59 11.80 5.92 4.37
CA ARG A 59 12.51 4.64 4.22
C ARG A 59 13.41 4.37 5.44
N LYS A 60 14.19 5.37 5.86
CA LYS A 60 15.01 5.29 7.10
C LYS A 60 14.15 5.00 8.33
N GLN A 61 13.00 5.68 8.45
CA GLN A 61 12.08 5.45 9.56
C GLN A 61 11.44 4.05 9.53
N ALA A 62 11.09 3.54 8.35
CA ALA A 62 10.56 2.20 8.18
C ALA A 62 11.56 1.13 8.58
N LEU A 63 12.83 1.27 8.17
CA LEU A 63 13.90 0.36 8.60
C LEU A 63 14.06 0.33 10.12
N LYS A 64 14.12 1.51 10.77
CA LYS A 64 14.23 1.61 12.24
C LYS A 64 13.05 0.98 12.98
N LYS A 65 11.84 1.07 12.42
CA LYS A 65 10.60 0.56 13.02
C LYS A 65 10.22 -0.83 12.52
N GLN A 66 11.07 -1.47 11.72
CA GLN A 66 10.85 -2.80 11.12
C GLN A 66 9.54 -2.90 10.32
N VAL A 67 9.13 -1.79 9.69
CA VAL A 67 7.97 -1.74 8.80
C VAL A 67 8.31 -2.40 7.48
N LYS A 68 7.39 -3.18 6.90
CA LYS A 68 7.61 -3.84 5.62
C LYS A 68 7.67 -2.81 4.50
N ILE A 69 8.80 -2.76 3.80
CA ILE A 69 8.98 -1.87 2.64
C ILE A 69 8.72 -2.68 1.38
N ILE A 70 7.77 -2.23 0.56
CA ILE A 70 7.34 -2.94 -0.65
C ILE A 70 7.42 -2.02 -1.87
N SER A 71 7.61 -2.61 -3.05
CA SER A 71 7.50 -1.90 -4.32
C SER A 71 6.03 -1.62 -4.65
N GLU A 72 5.80 -0.72 -5.61
CA GLU A 72 4.47 -0.48 -6.17
C GLU A 72 3.89 -1.75 -6.81
N GLU A 73 4.70 -2.54 -7.49
CA GLU A 73 4.24 -3.81 -8.09
C GLU A 73 3.67 -4.77 -7.03
N THR A 74 4.38 -4.96 -5.91
CA THR A 74 3.91 -5.79 -4.81
C THR A 74 2.65 -5.20 -4.18
N PHE A 75 2.56 -3.88 -4.06
CA PHE A 75 1.35 -3.20 -3.61
C PHE A 75 0.14 -3.51 -4.52
N LEU A 76 0.32 -3.48 -5.84
CA LEU A 76 -0.74 -3.80 -6.79
C LEU A 76 -1.19 -5.26 -6.70
N ARG A 77 -0.25 -6.20 -6.54
CA ARG A 77 -0.59 -7.61 -6.30
C ARG A 77 -1.44 -7.77 -5.04
N LEU A 78 -1.08 -7.11 -3.94
CA LEU A 78 -1.89 -7.12 -2.71
C LEU A 78 -3.30 -6.57 -2.95
N CYS A 79 -3.44 -5.46 -3.70
CA CYS A 79 -4.74 -4.91 -4.05
C CYS A 79 -5.58 -5.87 -4.88
N ILE A 80 -4.99 -6.49 -5.92
CA ILE A 80 -5.67 -7.47 -6.77
C ILE A 80 -6.13 -8.67 -5.95
N GLU A 81 -5.25 -9.23 -5.11
CA GLU A 81 -5.60 -10.36 -4.23
C GLU A 81 -6.76 -10.02 -3.29
N GLN A 82 -6.83 -8.78 -2.78
CA GLN A 82 -7.96 -8.36 -1.96
C GLN A 82 -9.25 -8.27 -2.76
N LEU A 83 -9.22 -7.66 -3.94
CA LEU A 83 -10.39 -7.57 -4.82
C LEU A 83 -10.94 -8.96 -5.19
N SER A 84 -10.05 -9.91 -5.49
CA SER A 84 -10.46 -11.30 -5.79
C SER A 84 -11.14 -11.97 -4.60
N LYS A 85 -10.70 -11.69 -3.35
CA LYS A 85 -11.37 -12.19 -2.14
C LYS A 85 -12.77 -11.61 -1.99
N TYR A 86 -12.94 -10.30 -2.20
CA TYR A 86 -14.25 -9.65 -2.14
C TYR A 86 -15.23 -10.22 -3.17
N GLN A 87 -14.80 -10.42 -4.42
CA GLN A 87 -15.65 -11.01 -5.46
C GLN A 87 -16.11 -12.42 -5.11
N LYS A 88 -15.21 -13.24 -4.56
CA LYS A 88 -15.54 -14.60 -4.14
C LYS A 88 -16.60 -14.61 -3.03
N ILE A 89 -16.45 -13.75 -2.02
CA ILE A 89 -17.42 -13.60 -0.93
C ILE A 89 -18.80 -13.15 -1.45
N GLU A 90 -18.85 -12.19 -2.38
CA GLU A 90 -20.13 -11.77 -2.96
C GLU A 90 -20.81 -12.87 -3.77
N SER A 91 -20.04 -13.65 -4.53
CA SER A 91 -20.59 -14.79 -5.28
C SER A 91 -21.18 -15.86 -4.36
N GLU A 92 -20.51 -16.15 -3.24
CA GLU A 92 -20.99 -17.11 -2.23
C GLU A 92 -22.24 -16.61 -1.52
N ARG A 93 -22.33 -15.30 -1.21
CA ARG A 93 -23.52 -14.68 -0.59
C ARG A 93 -24.75 -14.70 -1.50
N LYS A 94 -24.57 -14.46 -2.80
CA LYS A 94 -25.67 -14.52 -3.78
C LYS A 94 -26.24 -15.93 -3.92
N PHE A 95 -25.41 -16.96 -3.78
CA PHE A 95 -25.85 -18.36 -3.84
C PHE A 95 -26.70 -18.78 -2.63
N THR A 96 -26.50 -18.16 -1.45
CA THR A 96 -27.25 -18.49 -0.23
C THR A 96 -28.60 -17.78 -0.09
N HIS A 97 -28.90 -16.78 -0.91
CA HIS A 97 -30.15 -16.00 -0.83
C HIS A 97 -31.22 -16.44 -1.83
N ASP A 98 -30.91 -17.39 -2.71
CA ASP A 98 -31.83 -18.01 -3.69
C ASP A 98 -32.36 -19.39 -3.21
N LYS A 99 -32.32 -19.64 -1.89
CA LYS A 99 -32.81 -20.88 -1.26
C LYS A 99 -33.78 -20.61 -0.12
#